data_AF-A0A925NT53-F1
#
_entry.id   AF-A0A925NT53-F1
#
_cell.length_a   1.000
_cell.length_b   1.000
_cell.length_c   1.000
_cell.angle_alpha   90.00
_cell.angle_beta   90.00
_cell.angle_gamma   90.00
#
_symmetry.space_group_name_H-M   'P 1'
#
loop_
_entity.id
_entity.type
_entity.pdbx_description
1 polymer ?
#
loop_
_entity_poly.entity_id
_entity_poly.type
_entity_poly.pdbx_seq_one_letter_code
_entity_poly.pdbx_strand_id
1 'polypeptide(L)'
;TSTDGPLSDAGVALLKEFQRVGMILDVTHLSDQSFFQALDVYFGPLLASHHNCRALVPGDRQLTDEQIQMLVERGAVIGTAFDNWMLHPGWKRGETNPAFVTIKAAADHIDHICQLAGNARHCALGSDLDGGFGTEQTPGDLDTYTDVHKLEEILAERGYCAADIDGIFHANWLRFFKSALP
;
A
#
# COMPACT_ATOMS: atom_id res chain seq x y z
N THR A 1 4.10 12.21 -5.05
CA THR A 1 5.00 12.27 -3.88
C THR A 1 5.78 13.56 -3.90
N SER A 2 5.75 14.34 -2.83
CA SER A 2 6.36 15.66 -2.73
C SER A 2 5.85 16.65 -3.78
N THR A 3 4.63 16.45 -4.26
CA THR A 3 4.00 17.23 -5.32
C THR A 3 2.52 17.37 -5.04
N ASP A 4 2.04 18.61 -5.04
CA ASP A 4 0.62 18.92 -4.94
C ASP A 4 0.06 19.31 -6.30
N GLY A 5 -1.22 19.03 -6.51
CA GLY A 5 -1.93 19.50 -7.68
C GLY A 5 -3.05 18.59 -8.15
N PRO A 6 -3.97 19.13 -8.98
CA PRO A 6 -5.10 18.39 -9.52
C PRO A 6 -4.68 17.48 -10.68
N LEU A 7 -5.60 16.61 -11.08
CA LEU A 7 -5.56 15.98 -12.39
C LEU A 7 -5.61 17.07 -13.47
N SER A 8 -4.80 16.90 -14.51
CA SER A 8 -4.94 17.70 -15.74
C SER A 8 -6.18 17.25 -16.53
N ASP A 9 -6.64 18.09 -17.46
CA ASP A 9 -7.73 17.72 -18.38
C ASP A 9 -7.41 16.42 -19.15
N ALA A 10 -6.14 16.24 -19.53
CA ALA A 10 -5.67 15.00 -20.16
C ALA A 10 -5.72 13.81 -19.19
N GLY A 11 -5.42 14.01 -17.90
CA GLY A 11 -5.56 12.98 -16.87
C GLY A 11 -7.01 12.56 -16.66
N VAL A 12 -7.95 13.52 -16.63
CA VAL A 12 -9.39 13.24 -16.56
C VAL A 12 -9.86 12.45 -17.79
N ALA A 13 -9.40 12.83 -18.99
CA ALA A 13 -9.70 12.09 -20.22
C ALA A 13 -9.13 10.66 -20.17
N LEU A 14 -7.91 10.48 -19.66
CA LEU A 14 -7.28 9.18 -19.50
C LEU A 14 -8.08 8.26 -18.57
N LEU A 15 -8.56 8.76 -17.43
CA LEU A 15 -9.36 7.97 -16.50
C LEU A 15 -10.69 7.50 -17.11
N LYS A 16 -11.31 8.32 -17.96
CA LYS A 16 -12.50 7.92 -18.71
C LYS A 16 -12.19 6.78 -19.69
N GLU A 17 -11.03 6.81 -20.34
CA GLU A 17 -10.59 5.72 -21.21
C GLU A 17 -10.25 4.46 -20.41
N PHE A 18 -9.61 4.56 -19.24
CA PHE A 18 -9.39 3.42 -18.34
C PHE A 18 -10.71 2.73 -18.02
N GLN A 19 -11.73 3.50 -17.65
CA GLN A 19 -13.06 2.96 -17.36
C GLN A 19 -13.67 2.31 -18.60
N ARG A 20 -13.57 2.94 -19.77
CA ARG A 20 -14.12 2.41 -21.03
C ARG A 20 -13.52 1.05 -21.40
N VAL A 21 -12.23 0.84 -21.16
CA VAL A 21 -11.53 -0.40 -21.52
C VAL A 21 -11.44 -1.40 -20.35
N GLY A 22 -11.96 -1.06 -19.18
CA GLY A 22 -11.88 -1.90 -17.98
C GLY A 22 -10.47 -2.00 -17.38
N MET A 23 -9.62 -0.99 -17.59
CA MET A 23 -8.28 -0.95 -17.00
C MET A 23 -8.34 -0.61 -15.52
N ILE A 24 -7.55 -1.31 -14.70
CA ILE A 24 -7.40 -1.04 -13.26
C ILE A 24 -6.66 0.27 -13.06
N LEU A 25 -7.15 1.10 -12.13
CA LEU A 25 -6.42 2.28 -11.66
C LEU A 25 -5.57 1.93 -10.43
N ASP A 26 -4.27 2.19 -10.50
CA ASP A 26 -3.40 2.22 -9.33
C ASP A 26 -3.28 3.65 -8.81
N VAL A 27 -3.69 3.89 -7.57
CA VAL A 27 -3.69 5.23 -6.96
C VAL A 27 -2.36 5.59 -6.29
N THR A 28 -1.40 4.67 -6.29
CA THR A 28 -0.08 4.92 -5.69
C THR A 28 0.60 6.12 -6.36
N HIS A 29 1.27 6.95 -5.56
CA HIS A 29 1.94 8.21 -5.96
C HIS A 29 1.06 9.41 -6.28
N LEU A 30 -0.27 9.26 -6.44
CA LEU A 30 -1.15 10.42 -6.61
C LEU A 30 -1.00 11.40 -5.44
N SER A 31 -1.06 12.69 -5.73
CA SER A 31 -1.25 13.70 -4.69
C SER A 31 -2.63 13.54 -4.05
N ASP A 32 -2.84 14.09 -2.86
CA ASP A 32 -4.15 14.02 -2.20
C ASP A 32 -5.26 14.60 -3.10
N GLN A 33 -5.02 15.77 -3.70
CA GLN A 33 -6.00 16.39 -4.59
C GLN A 33 -6.30 15.52 -5.81
N SER A 34 -5.27 14.94 -6.45
CA SER A 34 -5.47 14.05 -7.60
C SER A 34 -6.13 12.74 -7.21
N PHE A 35 -5.89 12.22 -6.00
CA PHE A 35 -6.56 11.04 -5.47
C PHE A 35 -8.07 11.25 -5.41
N PHE A 36 -8.53 12.32 -4.74
CA PHE A 36 -9.96 12.59 -4.60
C PHE A 36 -10.63 12.81 -5.97
N GLN A 37 -9.99 13.59 -6.85
CA GLN A 37 -10.50 13.81 -8.21
C GLN A 37 -10.53 12.53 -9.06
N ALA A 38 -9.56 11.63 -8.88
CA ALA A 38 -9.56 10.35 -9.57
C ALA A 38 -10.74 9.49 -9.12
N LEU A 39 -11.04 9.46 -7.82
CA LEU A 39 -12.19 8.73 -7.28
C LEU A 39 -13.54 9.31 -7.73
N ASP A 40 -13.62 10.62 -7.96
CA ASP A 40 -14.82 11.29 -8.50
C ASP A 40 -15.09 10.99 -9.99
N VAL A 41 -14.03 10.68 -10.75
CA VAL A 41 -14.10 10.51 -12.21
C VAL A 41 -14.13 9.03 -12.62
N TYR A 42 -13.40 8.18 -11.90
CA TYR A 42 -13.19 6.78 -12.26
C TYR A 42 -13.97 5.84 -11.33
N PHE A 43 -14.88 5.05 -11.89
CA PHE A 43 -15.76 4.14 -11.15
C PHE A 43 -15.42 2.64 -11.35
N GLY A 44 -14.32 2.33 -12.03
CA GLY A 44 -13.85 0.96 -12.24
C GLY A 44 -13.06 0.37 -11.04
N PRO A 45 -12.44 -0.80 -11.21
CA PRO A 45 -11.61 -1.42 -10.18
C PRO A 45 -10.33 -0.61 -9.92
N LEU A 46 -10.00 -0.39 -8.65
CA LEU A 46 -8.77 0.30 -8.27
C LEU A 46 -8.03 -0.41 -7.13
N LEU A 47 -6.73 -0.14 -7.04
CA LEU A 47 -5.84 -0.65 -6.00
C LEU A 47 -4.83 0.43 -5.59
N ALA A 48 -4.11 0.19 -4.50
CA ALA A 48 -2.85 0.86 -4.21
C ALA A 48 -1.76 -0.21 -4.17
N SER A 49 -0.88 -0.24 -5.16
CA SER A 49 0.14 -1.28 -5.31
C SER A 49 1.17 -1.31 -4.18
N HIS A 50 1.63 -0.14 -3.70
CA HIS A 50 2.62 -0.02 -2.63
C HIS A 50 2.45 1.29 -1.84
N HIS A 51 1.78 1.22 -0.69
CA HIS A 51 1.38 2.36 0.12
C HIS A 51 1.28 1.99 1.59
N ASN A 52 1.52 2.98 2.46
CA ASN A 52 1.53 2.86 3.90
C ASN A 52 0.63 3.95 4.54
N CYS A 53 0.57 3.98 5.87
CA CYS A 53 -0.41 4.75 6.65
C CYS A 53 0.18 6.04 7.20
N ARG A 54 -0.47 7.17 6.90
CA ARG A 54 -0.06 8.50 7.36
C ARG A 54 -0.20 8.66 8.88
N ALA A 55 -1.08 7.89 9.51
CA ALA A 55 -1.23 7.84 10.97
C ALA A 55 0.03 7.32 11.69
N LEU A 56 0.82 6.46 11.05
CA LEU A 56 2.05 5.88 11.62
C LEU A 56 3.30 6.64 11.16
N VAL A 57 3.36 7.01 9.88
CA VAL A 57 4.46 7.78 9.30
C VAL A 57 3.91 9.03 8.61
N PRO A 58 4.10 10.24 9.18
CA PRO A 58 3.60 11.46 8.57
C PRO A 58 4.27 11.75 7.22
N GLY A 59 3.48 11.99 6.17
CA GLY A 59 3.99 12.36 4.85
C GLY A 59 2.92 12.22 3.76
N ASP A 60 3.04 13.03 2.71
CA ASP A 60 2.13 13.01 1.53
C ASP A 60 2.29 11.74 0.69
N ARG A 61 3.39 11.00 0.89
CA ARG A 61 3.58 9.66 0.32
C ARG A 61 2.65 8.61 0.91
N GLN A 62 2.00 8.86 2.04
CA GLN A 62 1.22 7.86 2.79
C GLN A 62 -0.26 8.20 2.73
N LEU A 63 -1.14 7.20 2.81
CA LEU A 63 -2.59 7.42 2.79
C LEU A 63 -3.08 7.93 4.13
N THR A 64 -3.99 8.90 4.13
CA THR A 64 -4.82 9.20 5.31
C THR A 64 -5.78 8.05 5.59
N ASP A 65 -6.29 7.98 6.83
CA ASP A 65 -7.34 7.02 7.20
C ASP A 65 -8.61 7.21 6.35
N GLU A 66 -8.94 8.45 5.98
CA GLU A 66 -10.04 8.76 5.05
C GLU A 66 -9.80 8.15 3.67
N GLN A 67 -8.61 8.33 3.10
CA GLN A 67 -8.27 7.73 1.81
C GLN A 67 -8.30 6.19 1.89
N ILE A 68 -7.81 5.60 2.98
CA ILE A 68 -7.88 4.15 3.21
C ILE A 68 -9.35 3.68 3.25
N GLN A 69 -10.22 4.38 3.97
CA GLN A 69 -11.65 4.05 4.04
C GLN A 69 -12.32 4.12 2.67
N MET A 70 -12.06 5.16 1.87
CA MET A 70 -12.59 5.26 0.51
C MET A 70 -12.13 4.10 -0.40
N LEU A 71 -10.87 3.66 -0.25
CA LEU A 71 -10.34 2.50 -0.95
C LEU A 71 -11.04 1.20 -0.51
N VAL A 72 -11.22 1.02 0.80
CA VAL A 72 -11.92 -0.14 1.38
C VAL A 72 -13.37 -0.21 0.89
N GLU A 73 -14.09 0.91 0.89
CA GLU A 73 -15.47 1.00 0.39
C GLU A 73 -15.58 0.60 -1.09
N ARG A 74 -14.52 0.83 -1.86
CA ARG A 74 -14.42 0.43 -3.27
C ARG A 74 -13.91 -0.99 -3.50
N GLY A 75 -13.71 -1.78 -2.45
CA GLY A 75 -13.22 -3.15 -2.56
C GLY A 75 -11.74 -3.26 -2.93
N ALA A 76 -10.98 -2.17 -2.79
CA ALA A 76 -9.59 -2.09 -3.19
C ALA A 76 -8.69 -2.97 -2.32
N VAL A 77 -7.53 -3.33 -2.85
CA VAL A 77 -6.43 -3.95 -2.09
C VAL A 77 -5.26 -2.96 -2.04
N ILE A 78 -4.66 -2.84 -0.85
CA ILE A 78 -3.54 -1.95 -0.54
C ILE A 78 -2.32 -2.81 -0.22
N GLY A 79 -1.31 -2.76 -1.07
CA GLY A 79 -0.02 -3.39 -0.84
C GLY A 79 0.85 -2.56 0.10
N THR A 80 1.41 -3.17 1.14
CA THR A 80 2.31 -2.48 2.09
C THR A 80 3.73 -2.41 1.53
N ALA A 81 4.32 -1.21 1.54
CA ALA A 81 5.66 -0.93 1.05
C ALA A 81 6.73 -1.09 2.14
N PHE A 82 7.93 -1.52 1.76
CA PHE A 82 9.00 -1.92 2.68
C PHE A 82 10.18 -0.94 2.66
N ASP A 83 9.95 0.28 2.17
CA ASP A 83 10.95 1.33 2.20
C ASP A 83 10.96 2.01 3.58
N ASN A 84 12.10 2.04 4.28
CA ASN A 84 12.19 2.48 5.67
C ASN A 84 11.71 3.92 5.90
N TRP A 85 11.84 4.81 4.91
CA TRP A 85 11.31 6.17 5.05
C TRP A 85 9.77 6.22 5.06
N MET A 86 9.13 5.16 4.56
CA MET A 86 7.68 4.92 4.63
C MET A 86 7.28 4.04 5.83
N LEU A 87 8.24 3.51 6.60
CA LEU A 87 7.97 2.63 7.75
C LEU A 87 8.33 3.26 9.10
N HIS A 88 9.21 4.27 9.11
CA HIS A 88 9.68 4.90 10.33
C HIS A 88 9.71 6.43 10.22
N PRO A 89 9.05 7.16 11.15
CA PRO A 89 9.07 8.62 11.15
C PRO A 89 10.48 9.19 11.25
N GLY A 90 10.78 10.20 10.43
CA GLY A 90 12.07 10.91 10.47
C GLY A 90 13.27 10.11 9.96
N TRP A 91 13.03 8.95 9.35
CA TRP A 91 14.08 8.18 8.68
C TRP A 91 14.70 8.97 7.52
N LYS A 92 16.03 8.91 7.42
CA LYS A 92 16.80 9.61 6.38
C LYS A 92 17.85 8.68 5.77
N ARG A 93 17.80 8.53 4.44
CA ARG A 93 18.77 7.73 3.68
C ARG A 93 20.20 8.20 3.93
N GLY A 94 21.10 7.27 4.26
CA GLY A 94 22.51 7.56 4.52
C GLY A 94 22.81 8.20 5.88
N GLU A 95 21.79 8.56 6.67
CA GLU A 95 21.96 9.09 8.03
C GLU A 95 21.46 8.11 9.10
N THR A 96 20.28 7.53 8.90
CA THR A 96 19.68 6.58 9.84
C THR A 96 20.17 5.14 9.55
N ASN A 97 20.43 4.34 10.58
CA ASN A 97 20.94 2.96 10.43
C ASN A 97 19.79 1.96 10.18
N PRO A 98 19.79 1.18 9.08
CA PRO A 98 18.64 0.34 8.70
C PRO A 98 18.26 -0.68 9.76
N ALA A 99 19.22 -1.08 10.60
CA ALA A 99 19.00 -1.96 11.75
C ALA A 99 18.00 -1.43 12.78
N PHE A 100 17.62 -0.15 12.75
CA PHE A 100 16.59 0.40 13.65
C PHE A 100 15.16 0.08 13.23
N VAL A 101 14.94 -0.23 11.95
CA VAL A 101 13.62 -0.59 11.43
C VAL A 101 13.61 -2.10 11.21
N THR A 102 12.56 -2.75 11.69
CA THR A 102 12.34 -4.18 11.47
C THR A 102 11.08 -4.39 10.63
N ILE A 103 10.93 -5.57 10.04
CA ILE A 103 9.77 -5.94 9.24
C ILE A 103 8.45 -5.83 10.04
N LYS A 104 8.53 -5.81 11.38
CA LYS A 104 7.41 -5.50 12.27
C LYS A 104 6.75 -4.14 11.96
N ALA A 105 7.50 -3.15 11.49
CA ALA A 105 6.95 -1.87 11.08
C ALA A 105 5.98 -2.03 9.88
N ALA A 106 6.29 -2.91 8.94
CA ALA A 106 5.36 -3.24 7.86
C ALA A 106 4.09 -3.94 8.41
N ALA A 107 4.25 -4.83 9.40
CA ALA A 107 3.10 -5.42 10.10
C ALA A 107 2.24 -4.37 10.83
N ASP A 108 2.82 -3.29 11.35
CA ASP A 108 2.06 -2.18 11.98
C ASP A 108 1.16 -1.47 10.97
N HIS A 109 1.64 -1.26 9.75
CA HIS A 109 0.83 -0.70 8.66
C HIS A 109 -0.28 -1.63 8.19
N ILE A 110 0.03 -2.92 8.02
CA ILE A 110 -0.97 -3.95 7.67
C ILE A 110 -2.06 -3.99 8.74
N ASP A 111 -1.69 -4.01 10.01
CA ASP A 111 -2.61 -4.06 11.14
C ASP A 111 -3.52 -2.83 11.17
N HIS A 112 -2.96 -1.62 11.05
CA HIS A 112 -3.75 -0.39 11.00
C HIS A 112 -4.81 -0.39 9.88
N ILE A 113 -4.45 -0.84 8.67
CA ILE A 113 -5.41 -0.96 7.56
C ILE A 113 -6.49 -2.01 7.88
N CYS A 114 -6.11 -3.14 8.46
CA CYS A 114 -7.06 -4.18 8.87
C CYS A 114 -8.06 -3.66 9.92
N GLN A 115 -7.59 -2.87 10.90
CA GLN A 115 -8.46 -2.27 11.92
C GLN A 115 -9.45 -1.27 11.30
N LEU A 116 -9.01 -0.44 10.35
CA LEU A 116 -9.89 0.48 9.63
C LEU A 116 -10.91 -0.26 8.77
N ALA A 117 -10.51 -1.36 8.11
CA ALA A 117 -11.39 -2.17 7.28
C ALA A 117 -12.29 -3.14 8.07
N GLY A 118 -11.96 -3.38 9.34
CA GLY A 118 -12.59 -4.42 10.18
C GLY A 118 -12.31 -5.86 9.72
N ASN A 119 -11.36 -6.07 8.80
CA ASN A 119 -10.97 -7.37 8.27
C ASN A 119 -9.65 -7.30 7.47
N ALA A 120 -9.02 -8.44 7.20
CA ALA A 120 -7.74 -8.49 6.47
C ALA A 120 -7.85 -8.43 4.94
N ARG A 121 -9.06 -8.35 4.36
CA ARG A 121 -9.26 -8.52 2.91
C ARG A 121 -8.63 -7.41 2.07
N HIS A 122 -8.38 -6.24 2.66
CA HIS A 122 -7.91 -5.06 1.94
C HIS A 122 -6.40 -4.85 2.03
N CYS A 123 -5.68 -5.72 2.72
CA CYS A 123 -4.23 -5.66 2.86
C CYS A 123 -3.55 -6.67 1.96
N ALA A 124 -2.39 -6.32 1.43
CA ALA A 124 -1.51 -7.27 0.77
C ALA A 124 -0.04 -6.87 0.85
N LEU A 125 0.85 -7.70 0.32
CA LEU A 125 2.25 -7.36 0.10
C LEU A 125 2.39 -6.48 -1.15
N GLY A 126 3.14 -5.38 -1.03
CA GLY A 126 3.40 -4.43 -2.12
C GLY A 126 4.79 -3.83 -1.95
N SER A 127 5.81 -4.68 -2.03
CA SER A 127 7.05 -4.43 -1.29
C SER A 127 7.86 -3.21 -1.74
N ASP A 128 7.74 -2.84 -3.02
CA ASP A 128 8.59 -1.85 -3.68
C ASP A 128 10.10 -2.22 -3.65
N LEU A 129 10.43 -3.48 -3.37
CA LEU A 129 11.83 -3.96 -3.44
C LEU A 129 12.38 -3.75 -4.86
N ASP A 130 13.62 -3.28 -4.93
CA ASP A 130 14.28 -2.81 -6.16
C ASP A 130 13.62 -1.57 -6.82
N GLY A 131 12.69 -0.89 -6.14
CA GLY A 131 12.00 0.34 -6.58
C GLY A 131 12.86 1.62 -6.54
N GLY A 132 14.18 1.51 -6.35
CA GLY A 132 15.12 2.64 -6.18
C GLY A 132 15.95 2.61 -4.90
N PHE A 133 15.82 1.52 -4.13
CA PHE A 133 16.55 1.25 -2.91
C PHE A 133 16.84 -0.26 -2.78
N GLY A 134 17.89 -0.59 -2.00
CA GLY A 134 18.20 -1.94 -1.57
C GLY A 134 18.30 -2.02 -0.05
N THR A 135 19.22 -2.86 0.44
CA THR A 135 19.42 -3.11 1.88
C THR A 135 19.86 -1.87 2.67
N GLU A 136 20.27 -0.79 1.99
CA GLU A 136 20.53 0.50 2.63
C GLU A 136 19.26 1.24 3.09
N GLN A 137 18.06 0.78 2.67
CA GLN A 137 16.78 1.40 3.01
C GLN A 137 15.64 0.41 3.27
N THR A 138 15.84 -0.91 3.17
CA THR A 138 14.87 -1.91 3.68
C THR A 138 15.01 -2.10 5.20
N PRO A 139 14.03 -2.72 5.88
CA PRO A 139 14.20 -3.13 7.27
C PRO A 139 15.49 -3.93 7.47
N GLY A 140 16.19 -3.70 8.58
CA GLY A 140 17.50 -4.32 8.84
C GLY A 140 17.45 -5.83 9.07
N ASP A 141 16.27 -6.40 9.27
CA ASP A 141 16.01 -7.83 9.30
C ASP A 141 15.41 -8.38 7.99
N LEU A 142 15.45 -7.60 6.90
CA LEU A 142 15.07 -8.00 5.54
C LEU A 142 16.28 -7.86 4.61
N ASP A 143 17.00 -8.97 4.41
CA ASP A 143 18.19 -9.05 3.54
C ASP A 143 17.80 -9.50 2.13
N THR A 144 16.87 -10.46 2.04
CA THR A 144 16.38 -11.00 0.77
C THR A 144 14.85 -11.06 0.75
N TYR A 145 14.26 -11.26 -0.43
CA TYR A 145 12.81 -11.38 -0.56
C TYR A 145 12.21 -12.51 0.30
N THR A 146 13.00 -13.55 0.64
CA THR A 146 12.52 -14.66 1.49
C THR A 146 12.29 -14.23 2.93
N ASP A 147 12.92 -13.14 3.38
CA ASP A 147 12.71 -12.62 4.74
C ASP A 147 11.31 -12.03 4.95
N VAL A 148 10.57 -11.77 3.87
CA VAL A 148 9.16 -11.33 3.95
C VAL A 148 8.29 -12.34 4.69
N HIS A 149 8.65 -13.63 4.66
CA HIS A 149 7.95 -14.69 5.41
C HIS A 149 7.99 -14.51 6.93
N LYS A 150 8.91 -13.69 7.47
CA LYS A 150 8.90 -13.33 8.91
C LYS A 150 7.60 -12.64 9.32
N LEU A 151 6.86 -12.04 8.39
CA LEU A 151 5.53 -11.48 8.66
C LEU A 151 4.51 -12.54 9.08
N GLU A 152 4.66 -13.80 8.66
CA GLU A 152 3.71 -14.87 9.02
C GLU A 152 3.63 -15.03 10.54
N GLU A 153 4.79 -15.16 11.19
CA GLU A 153 4.89 -15.28 12.65
C GLU A 153 4.39 -14.02 13.36
N ILE A 154 4.81 -12.83 12.88
CA ILE A 154 4.41 -11.55 13.48
C ILE A 154 2.90 -11.34 13.41
N LEU A 155 2.26 -11.68 12.28
CA LEU A 155 0.81 -11.56 12.12
C LEU A 155 0.07 -12.63 12.95
N ALA A 156 0.59 -13.86 13.00
CA ALA A 156 0.02 -14.91 13.86
C ALA A 156 0.04 -14.50 15.35
N GLU A 157 1.14 -13.91 15.82
CA GLU A 157 1.26 -13.37 17.19
C GLU A 157 0.27 -12.24 17.49
N ARG A 158 -0.13 -11.48 16.46
CA ARG A 158 -1.18 -10.44 16.56
C ARG A 158 -2.61 -10.99 16.49
N GLY A 159 -2.77 -12.30 16.29
CA GLY A 159 -4.07 -12.97 16.30
C GLY A 159 -4.74 -13.13 14.94
N TYR A 160 -4.02 -12.88 13.84
CA TYR A 160 -4.53 -13.18 12.49
C TYR A 160 -4.61 -14.69 12.28
N CYS A 161 -5.73 -15.16 11.72
CA CYS A 161 -5.86 -16.57 11.39
C CYS A 161 -5.10 -16.89 10.09
N ALA A 162 -4.82 -18.18 9.84
CA ALA A 162 -4.11 -18.62 8.64
C ALA A 162 -4.74 -18.10 7.33
N ALA A 163 -6.07 -18.03 7.26
CA ALA A 163 -6.77 -17.52 6.08
C ALA A 163 -6.56 -16.02 5.85
N ASP A 164 -6.40 -15.23 6.93
CA ASP A 164 -6.09 -13.81 6.81
C ASP A 164 -4.64 -13.60 6.38
N ILE A 165 -3.71 -14.40 6.91
CA ILE A 165 -2.29 -14.38 6.53
C ILE A 165 -2.13 -14.76 5.06
N ASP A 166 -2.74 -15.86 4.60
CA ASP A 166 -2.79 -16.25 3.19
C ASP A 166 -3.42 -15.14 2.33
N GLY A 167 -4.46 -14.48 2.86
CA GLY A 167 -5.07 -13.28 2.32
C GLY A 167 -4.03 -12.21 1.99
N ILE A 168 -3.30 -11.77 3.00
CA ILE A 168 -2.29 -10.73 2.92
C ILE A 168 -1.14 -11.12 1.98
N PHE A 169 -0.70 -12.38 2.02
CA PHE A 169 0.43 -12.84 1.21
C PHE A 169 0.09 -12.95 -0.28
N HIS A 170 -1.13 -13.40 -0.62
CA HIS A 170 -1.49 -13.56 -2.02
C HIS A 170 -2.99 -13.56 -2.31
N ALA A 171 -3.83 -14.13 -1.44
CA ALA A 171 -5.21 -14.45 -1.81
C ALA A 171 -6.07 -13.19 -2.02
N ASN A 172 -5.74 -12.08 -1.36
CA ASN A 172 -6.40 -10.79 -1.59
C ASN A 172 -6.09 -10.23 -2.99
N TRP A 173 -4.82 -10.26 -3.41
CA TRP A 173 -4.45 -9.88 -4.77
C TRP A 173 -5.12 -10.77 -5.81
N LEU A 174 -5.07 -12.09 -5.62
CA LEU A 174 -5.71 -13.04 -6.53
C LEU A 174 -7.22 -12.80 -6.64
N ARG A 175 -7.90 -12.56 -5.51
CA ARG A 175 -9.33 -12.23 -5.50
C ARG A 175 -9.59 -10.94 -6.29
N PHE A 176 -8.81 -9.90 -6.04
CA PHE A 176 -8.96 -8.62 -6.72
C PHE A 176 -8.80 -8.78 -8.24
N PHE A 177 -7.67 -9.35 -8.70
CA PHE A 177 -7.40 -9.49 -10.13
C PHE A 177 -8.39 -10.43 -10.82
N LYS A 178 -8.83 -11.52 -10.19
CA LYS A 178 -9.89 -12.38 -10.76
C LYS A 178 -11.24 -11.68 -10.92
N SER A 179 -11.51 -10.64 -10.12
CA SER A 179 -12.74 -9.86 -10.24
C SER A 179 -12.62 -8.69 -11.22
N ALA A 180 -11.40 -8.17 -11.41
CA ALA A 180 -11.13 -6.96 -12.18
C ALA A 180 -10.64 -7.24 -13.61
N LEU A 181 -10.08 -8.42 -13.88
CA LEU A 181 -9.56 -8.82 -15.18
C LEU A 181 -10.42 -9.94 -15.80
N PRO A 182 -10.50 -10.00 -17.15
CA PRO A 182 -11.24 -11.04 -17.88
C PRO A 182 -10.64 -12.44 -17.75
#